data_AF-A0AAU3XW23-F1
#
_entry.id   AF-A0AAU3XW23-F1
#
_cell.length_a   1.000
_cell.length_b   1.000
_cell.length_c   1.000
_cell.angle_alpha   90.00
_cell.angle_beta   90.00
_cell.angle_gamma   90.00
#
_symmetry.space_group_name_H-M   'P 1'
#
loop_
_entity.id
_entity.type
_entity.pdbx_description
1 polymer ?
#
loop_
_entity_poly.entity_id
_entity_poly.type
_entity_poly.pdbx_seq_one_letter_code
_entity_poly.pdbx_strand_id
1 'polypeptide(L)'
;MRKPRHSPSRHLPLLGLLTTLLLTLGPTLAPPAAAASAPDIAAAPVRIMPLGDSITGSPGCWRAVLWNRLRNAGHTDIDFVGTLGTQGCGQEHDGDNEGHGGELVTNAADQNLLPARLAATLPDIVVMHFGTNDVWSSIAPDRILAAYTKLVGQMRAANPHMRILVAQLIPMNPSSCAGCAQRVVDFNARIPDWARATSTGDSPVTVVDQWTGFSTATDTYDGVHPNAAGDDRIASRWYPALSAVLDAWVPGDPGDPGGGEPLCGAVFRATNVWQGGYQGEVTVTNTSAATVSGWTVSVAPADGARLTQVWNGSSATAADGTVTVTNASWNGTLAPGASATFGFVATTPTTAGTPSASVGCTARAATS
;
A
#
# COMPACT_ATOMS: atom_id res chain seq x y z
N MET A 1 11.17 -3.49 -89.48
CA MET A 1 11.19 -4.94 -89.15
C MET A 1 9.93 -5.23 -88.34
N ARG A 2 8.81 -5.65 -88.96
CA ARG A 2 8.23 -7.03 -88.96
C ARG A 2 8.30 -7.69 -87.57
N LYS A 3 7.23 -8.16 -86.90
CA LYS A 3 5.82 -8.45 -87.25
C LYS A 3 5.04 -8.72 -85.93
N PRO A 4 3.73 -8.40 -85.85
CA PRO A 4 2.80 -8.94 -84.83
C PRO A 4 2.05 -10.19 -85.36
N ARG A 5 1.38 -10.98 -84.49
CA ARG A 5 0.03 -11.60 -84.72
C ARG A 5 -0.38 -12.67 -83.68
N HIS A 6 -1.65 -12.54 -83.27
CA HIS A 6 -2.75 -13.47 -82.92
C HIS A 6 -2.54 -14.95 -82.47
N SER A 7 -3.34 -15.31 -81.43
CA SER A 7 -4.13 -16.54 -81.08
C SER A 7 -4.00 -17.80 -81.98
N PRO A 8 -4.29 -19.05 -81.51
CA PRO A 8 -5.44 -19.44 -80.63
C PRO A 8 -5.27 -20.71 -79.73
N SER A 9 -6.38 -21.07 -79.06
CA SER A 9 -6.67 -22.28 -78.27
C SER A 9 -6.50 -23.62 -79.00
N ARG A 10 -6.23 -24.72 -78.26
CA ARG A 10 -6.63 -26.09 -78.61
C ARG A 10 -6.56 -27.07 -77.42
N HIS A 11 -7.32 -28.15 -77.55
CA HIS A 11 -7.88 -29.07 -76.55
C HIS A 11 -6.95 -30.18 -75.99
N LEU A 12 -7.36 -30.72 -74.82
CA LEU A 12 -7.23 -32.07 -74.17
C LEU A 12 -6.43 -33.20 -74.88
N PRO A 13 -5.87 -34.24 -74.20
CA PRO A 13 -6.52 -35.01 -73.10
C PRO A 13 -5.60 -35.65 -72.02
N LEU A 14 -6.29 -36.30 -71.07
CA LEU A 14 -5.87 -37.24 -70.01
C LEU A 14 -5.11 -38.47 -70.55
N LEU A 15 -4.01 -38.91 -69.90
CA LEU A 15 -3.64 -40.33 -69.78
C LEU A 15 -2.67 -40.53 -68.60
N GLY A 16 -2.95 -41.52 -67.76
CA GLY A 16 -2.38 -41.66 -66.43
C GLY A 16 -1.03 -42.36 -66.34
N LEU A 17 -0.51 -42.39 -65.11
CA LEU A 17 0.29 -43.49 -64.61
C LEU A 17 0.10 -43.57 -63.09
N LEU A 18 -0.43 -44.70 -62.64
CA LEU A 18 -0.59 -45.06 -61.24
C LEU A 18 0.76 -45.62 -60.76
N THR A 19 1.51 -44.87 -59.96
CA THR A 19 2.68 -45.38 -59.23
C THR A 19 2.41 -45.32 -57.74
N THR A 20 2.17 -46.49 -57.17
CA THR A 20 2.10 -46.73 -55.71
C THR A 20 3.48 -46.54 -55.09
N LEU A 21 3.65 -45.47 -54.32
CA LEU A 21 4.80 -45.26 -53.44
C LEU A 21 4.33 -45.43 -51.98
N LEU A 22 4.73 -46.54 -51.35
CA LEU A 22 4.59 -46.72 -49.91
C LEU A 22 5.55 -45.75 -49.19
N LEU A 23 5.02 -44.68 -48.59
CA LEU A 23 5.74 -43.95 -47.54
C LEU A 23 5.32 -44.51 -46.18
N THR A 24 6.30 -45.04 -45.46
CA THR A 24 6.19 -45.37 -44.04
C THR A 24 6.07 -44.08 -43.23
N LEU A 25 4.87 -43.77 -42.73
CA LEU A 25 4.68 -42.74 -41.70
C LEU A 25 5.28 -43.27 -40.39
N GLY A 26 6.52 -42.89 -40.09
CA GLY A 26 7.04 -42.94 -38.72
C GLY A 26 6.49 -41.73 -37.95
N PRO A 27 5.98 -41.89 -36.72
CA PRO A 27 5.55 -40.76 -35.92
C PRO A 27 6.79 -39.98 -35.50
N THR A 28 6.99 -38.79 -36.08
CA THR A 28 7.95 -37.83 -35.53
C THR A 28 7.34 -37.24 -34.26
N LEU A 29 7.72 -37.77 -33.10
CA LEU A 29 7.48 -37.10 -31.83
C LEU A 29 8.32 -35.82 -31.84
N ALA A 30 7.66 -34.68 -32.03
CA ALA A 30 8.27 -33.38 -31.76
C ALA A 30 8.67 -33.36 -30.27
N PRO A 31 9.90 -32.92 -29.93
CA PRO A 31 10.27 -32.73 -28.53
C PRO A 31 9.26 -31.75 -27.90
N PRO A 32 8.82 -31.99 -26.65
CA PRO A 32 7.96 -31.05 -25.97
C PRO A 32 8.67 -29.71 -25.93
N ALA A 33 7.99 -28.67 -26.45
CA ALA A 33 8.46 -27.30 -26.30
C ALA A 33 8.71 -27.08 -24.81
N ALA A 34 9.95 -26.80 -24.43
CA ALA A 34 10.26 -26.37 -23.08
C ALA A 34 9.37 -25.16 -22.81
N ALA A 35 8.45 -25.29 -21.86
CA ALA A 35 7.64 -24.18 -21.41
C ALA A 35 8.61 -23.08 -20.98
N ALA A 36 8.64 -21.99 -21.74
CA ALA A 36 9.32 -20.80 -21.31
C ALA A 36 8.69 -20.41 -19.97
N SER A 37 9.51 -20.27 -18.93
CA SER A 37 9.09 -19.71 -17.65
C SER A 37 8.30 -18.44 -17.95
N ALA A 38 7.08 -18.34 -17.43
CA ALA A 38 6.39 -17.07 -17.42
C ALA A 38 7.33 -16.02 -16.80
N PRO A 39 7.43 -14.80 -17.35
CA PRO A 39 8.23 -13.77 -16.71
C PRO A 39 7.70 -13.59 -15.28
N ASP A 40 8.60 -13.57 -14.29
CA ASP A 40 8.27 -13.14 -12.94
C ASP A 40 7.59 -11.77 -13.08
N ILE A 41 6.29 -11.69 -12.74
CA ILE A 41 5.63 -10.39 -12.64
C ILE A 41 6.25 -9.73 -11.42
N ALA A 42 7.18 -8.81 -11.64
CA ALA A 42 7.72 -7.97 -10.59
C ALA A 42 6.56 -7.31 -9.83
N ALA A 43 6.64 -7.31 -8.49
CA ALA A 43 5.67 -6.57 -7.68
C ALA A 43 5.63 -5.11 -8.13
N ALA A 44 4.45 -4.49 -8.11
CA ALA A 44 4.32 -3.08 -8.43
C ALA A 44 5.02 -2.24 -7.33
N PRO A 45 5.67 -1.12 -7.70
CA PRO A 45 6.35 -0.27 -6.73
C PRO A 45 5.36 0.35 -5.74
N VAL A 46 5.82 0.59 -4.52
CA VAL A 46 5.01 1.25 -3.48
C VAL A 46 4.79 2.72 -3.86
N ARG A 47 3.51 3.10 -3.99
CA ARG A 47 3.06 4.41 -4.46
C ARG A 47 2.92 5.39 -3.29
N ILE A 48 3.82 6.37 -3.24
CA ILE A 48 3.92 7.33 -2.14
C ILE A 48 3.47 8.69 -2.67
N MET A 49 2.43 9.28 -2.06
CA MET A 49 1.96 10.63 -2.41
C MET A 49 2.50 11.66 -1.41
N PRO A 50 3.44 12.54 -1.81
CA PRO A 50 3.71 13.78 -1.09
C PRO A 50 2.52 14.73 -1.25
N LEU A 51 1.72 14.90 -0.20
CA LEU A 51 0.52 15.74 -0.18
C LEU A 51 0.75 17.00 0.63
N GLY A 52 0.43 18.18 0.08
CA GLY A 52 0.53 19.39 0.87
C GLY A 52 0.32 20.69 0.14
N ASP A 53 0.88 21.74 0.72
CA ASP A 53 0.86 23.09 0.16
C ASP A 53 2.18 23.44 -0.59
N SER A 54 2.59 24.72 -0.60
CA SER A 54 3.82 25.17 -1.27
C SER A 54 5.07 24.53 -0.69
N ILE A 55 5.08 24.19 0.61
CA ILE A 55 6.23 23.52 1.23
C ILE A 55 6.42 22.13 0.61
N THR A 56 5.35 21.46 0.19
CA THR A 56 5.43 20.16 -0.49
C THR A 56 5.72 20.32 -1.99
N GLY A 57 4.98 21.19 -2.68
CA GLY A 57 5.06 21.31 -4.13
C GLY A 57 6.27 22.11 -4.59
N SER A 58 6.19 23.43 -4.44
CA SER A 58 7.26 24.35 -4.79
C SER A 58 7.06 25.68 -4.08
N PRO A 59 8.15 26.36 -3.67
CA PRO A 59 9.56 26.00 -3.89
C PRO A 59 10.13 25.06 -2.81
N GLY A 60 11.19 24.31 -3.16
CA GLY A 60 11.91 23.42 -2.25
C GLY A 60 12.45 22.17 -2.93
N CYS A 61 13.39 21.50 -2.25
CA CYS A 61 14.08 20.30 -2.73
C CYS A 61 13.93 19.08 -1.79
N TRP A 62 13.22 19.18 -0.66
CA TRP A 62 13.19 18.08 0.32
C TRP A 62 12.71 16.74 -0.25
N ARG A 63 11.80 16.75 -1.25
CA ARG A 63 11.35 15.53 -1.94
C ARG A 63 12.49 14.83 -2.66
N ALA A 64 13.33 15.60 -3.38
CA ALA A 64 14.52 15.07 -4.05
C ALA A 64 15.54 14.52 -3.04
N VAL A 65 15.75 15.22 -1.92
CA VAL A 65 16.64 14.75 -0.84
C VAL A 65 16.12 13.46 -0.22
N LEU A 66 14.81 13.39 0.07
CA LEU A 66 14.17 12.20 0.63
C LEU A 66 14.24 11.02 -0.33
N TRP A 67 13.86 11.21 -1.59
CA TRP A 67 13.94 10.18 -2.64
C TRP A 67 15.33 9.58 -2.72
N ASN A 68 16.36 10.42 -2.82
CA ASN A 68 17.74 9.94 -2.95
C ASN A 68 18.22 9.23 -1.67
N ARG A 69 17.78 9.65 -0.47
CA ARG A 69 18.07 8.92 0.77
C ARG A 69 17.42 7.52 0.78
N LEU A 70 16.16 7.41 0.36
CA LEU A 70 15.46 6.13 0.24
C LEU A 70 16.15 5.20 -0.77
N ARG A 71 16.44 5.70 -1.98
CA ARG A 71 17.14 4.96 -3.03
C ARG A 71 18.52 4.47 -2.56
N ASN A 72 19.29 5.33 -1.90
CA ASN A 72 20.61 4.97 -1.37
C ASN A 72 20.54 3.94 -0.22
N ALA A 73 19.41 3.88 0.49
CA ALA A 73 19.15 2.89 1.52
C ALA A 73 18.65 1.54 0.97
N GLY A 74 18.43 1.43 -0.34
CA GLY A 74 17.99 0.20 -0.99
C GLY A 74 16.48 0.12 -1.25
N HIS A 75 15.71 1.17 -0.93
CA HIS A 75 14.29 1.27 -1.28
C HIS A 75 14.17 1.59 -2.77
N THR A 76 14.28 0.55 -3.60
CA THR A 76 14.31 0.72 -5.06
C THR A 76 13.00 0.45 -5.77
N ASP A 77 12.01 -0.08 -5.06
CA ASP A 77 10.69 -0.43 -5.59
C ASP A 77 9.63 0.52 -5.04
N ILE A 78 9.82 1.82 -5.33
CA ILE A 78 8.98 2.93 -4.88
C ILE A 78 8.68 3.85 -6.05
N ASP A 79 7.51 4.49 -6.02
CA ASP A 79 6.98 5.41 -7.02
C ASP A 79 6.42 6.63 -6.26
N PHE A 80 6.97 7.82 -6.49
CA PHE A 80 6.30 9.03 -6.02
C PHE A 80 5.12 9.30 -6.94
N VAL A 81 3.95 9.62 -6.39
CA VAL A 81 2.74 9.77 -7.18
C VAL A 81 2.02 11.07 -6.85
N GLY A 82 1.41 11.66 -7.86
CA GLY A 82 0.71 12.92 -7.73
C GLY A 82 0.27 13.44 -9.09
N THR A 83 -0.69 14.36 -9.10
CA THR A 83 -1.14 14.99 -10.35
C THR A 83 -0.19 16.06 -10.87
N LEU A 84 0.80 16.48 -10.05
CA LEU A 84 1.83 17.43 -10.42
C LEU A 84 3.16 16.69 -10.63
N GLY A 85 3.86 16.97 -11.73
CA GLY A 85 5.20 16.44 -11.97
C GLY A 85 6.29 17.19 -11.19
N THR A 86 7.55 16.98 -11.58
CA THR A 86 8.73 17.60 -10.96
C THR A 86 8.64 19.14 -10.92
N GLN A 87 8.85 19.71 -9.75
CA GLN A 87 8.83 21.16 -9.50
C GLN A 87 9.96 21.57 -8.56
N GLY A 88 10.48 22.79 -8.74
CA GLY A 88 11.25 23.50 -7.72
C GLY A 88 12.67 23.01 -7.41
N CYS A 89 13.12 21.87 -7.98
CA CYS A 89 14.43 21.28 -7.67
C CYS A 89 15.18 20.77 -8.91
N GLY A 90 16.48 21.07 -9.00
CA GLY A 90 17.36 20.62 -10.10
C GLY A 90 18.03 19.26 -9.88
N GLN A 91 17.80 18.62 -8.73
CA GLN A 91 18.31 17.29 -8.41
C GLN A 91 17.44 16.21 -9.07
N GLU A 92 18.07 15.19 -9.65
CA GLU A 92 17.34 14.06 -10.23
C GLU A 92 16.62 13.25 -9.14
N HIS A 93 15.34 12.99 -9.37
CA HIS A 93 14.45 12.19 -8.52
C HIS A 93 13.16 11.92 -9.30
N ASP A 94 12.36 10.98 -8.80
CA ASP A 94 10.94 10.97 -9.12
C ASP A 94 10.27 12.17 -8.45
N GLY A 95 9.75 13.08 -9.28
CA GLY A 95 9.29 14.40 -8.84
C GLY A 95 7.79 14.53 -8.73
N ASP A 96 7.04 13.46 -8.96
CA ASP A 96 5.59 13.47 -8.87
C ASP A 96 5.13 13.78 -7.44
N ASN A 97 4.11 14.62 -7.32
CA ASN A 97 3.62 15.12 -6.04
C ASN A 97 2.20 15.71 -6.12
N GLU A 98 1.64 15.94 -4.94
CA GLU A 98 0.32 16.55 -4.75
C GLU A 98 0.46 17.80 -3.86
N GLY A 99 1.50 18.61 -4.10
CA GLY A 99 1.80 19.84 -3.39
C GLY A 99 1.27 21.09 -4.10
N HIS A 100 0.23 21.71 -3.56
CA HIS A 100 -0.46 22.83 -4.22
C HIS A 100 -0.15 24.16 -3.52
N GLY A 101 0.65 25.01 -4.18
CA GLY A 101 1.05 26.30 -3.63
C GLY A 101 -0.13 27.19 -3.22
N GLY A 102 -0.12 27.67 -1.97
CA GLY A 102 -1.18 28.51 -1.42
C GLY A 102 -2.49 27.78 -1.09
N GLU A 103 -2.58 26.47 -1.30
CA GLU A 103 -3.78 25.71 -0.95
C GLU A 103 -3.95 25.65 0.58
N LEU A 104 -5.19 25.74 1.04
CA LEU A 104 -5.57 25.53 2.44
C LEU A 104 -6.19 24.14 2.56
N VAL A 105 -5.84 23.40 3.61
CA VAL A 105 -6.40 22.06 3.83
C VAL A 105 -7.91 22.13 4.06
N THR A 106 -8.41 23.21 4.68
CA THR A 106 -9.86 23.41 4.85
C THR A 106 -10.56 23.62 3.51
N ASN A 107 -9.94 24.36 2.58
CA ASN A 107 -10.53 24.57 1.25
C ASN A 107 -10.53 23.27 0.45
N ALA A 108 -9.43 22.51 0.48
CA ALA A 108 -9.35 21.22 -0.18
C ALA A 108 -10.41 20.23 0.37
N ALA A 109 -10.61 20.23 1.69
CA ALA A 109 -11.62 19.44 2.36
C ALA A 109 -13.04 19.90 1.98
N ASP A 110 -13.34 21.20 2.04
CA ASP A 110 -14.68 21.74 1.73
C ASP A 110 -15.08 21.51 0.29
N GLN A 111 -14.15 21.72 -0.64
CA GLN A 111 -14.35 21.53 -2.07
C GLN A 111 -14.22 20.06 -2.51
N ASN A 112 -13.87 19.16 -1.58
CA ASN A 112 -13.78 17.73 -1.82
C ASN A 112 -12.79 17.38 -2.97
N LEU A 113 -11.61 18.01 -2.95
CA LEU A 113 -10.61 17.92 -4.03
C LEU A 113 -9.82 16.61 -4.01
N LEU A 114 -9.53 16.07 -2.82
CA LEU A 114 -8.63 14.92 -2.65
C LEU A 114 -9.11 13.62 -3.34
N PRO A 115 -10.40 13.24 -3.36
CA PRO A 115 -10.83 11.98 -4.00
C PRO A 115 -10.46 11.85 -5.47
N ALA A 116 -10.50 12.93 -6.25
CA ALA A 116 -10.10 12.89 -7.66
C ALA A 116 -8.59 12.67 -7.81
N ARG A 117 -7.79 13.30 -6.94
CA ARG A 117 -6.32 13.14 -6.88
C ARG A 117 -5.96 11.70 -6.51
N LEU A 118 -6.61 11.14 -5.48
CA LEU A 118 -6.45 9.75 -5.06
C LEU A 118 -6.84 8.76 -6.16
N ALA A 119 -7.95 8.99 -6.88
CA ALA A 119 -8.37 8.09 -7.96
C ALA A 119 -7.42 8.11 -9.17
N ALA A 120 -6.74 9.24 -9.41
CA ALA A 120 -5.80 9.39 -10.53
C ALA A 120 -4.42 8.77 -10.25
N THR A 121 -4.03 8.71 -8.97
CA THR A 121 -2.65 8.43 -8.57
C THR A 121 -2.53 7.24 -7.63
N LEU A 122 -3.65 6.79 -7.07
CA LEU A 122 -3.77 5.51 -6.38
C LEU A 122 -2.63 5.29 -5.36
N PRO A 123 -2.48 6.11 -4.32
CA PRO A 123 -1.36 5.94 -3.39
C PRO A 123 -1.60 4.83 -2.36
N ASP A 124 -0.50 4.19 -1.97
CA ASP A 124 -0.35 3.28 -0.83
C ASP A 124 -0.08 4.05 0.48
N ILE A 125 0.76 5.08 0.34
CA ILE A 125 1.28 5.89 1.44
C ILE A 125 1.02 7.35 1.12
N VAL A 126 0.45 8.09 2.08
CA VAL A 126 0.41 9.57 1.99
C VAL A 126 1.39 10.16 3.00
N VAL A 127 2.28 11.03 2.52
CA VAL A 127 3.18 11.86 3.31
C VAL A 127 2.64 13.29 3.29
N MET A 128 1.93 13.68 4.34
CA MET A 128 1.15 14.92 4.40
C MET A 128 1.86 16.02 5.20
N HIS A 129 2.24 17.12 4.55
CA HIS A 129 2.63 18.39 5.19
C HIS A 129 1.73 19.51 4.67
N PHE A 130 0.69 19.84 5.43
CA PHE A 130 -0.40 20.67 4.94
C PHE A 130 -1.07 21.48 6.05
N GLY A 131 -1.34 22.76 5.88
CA GLY A 131 -2.03 23.57 6.89
C GLY A 131 -1.30 24.87 7.22
N THR A 132 -0.14 25.09 6.61
CA THR A 132 0.66 26.31 6.74
C THR A 132 -0.17 27.53 6.34
N ASN A 133 -0.91 27.43 5.23
CA ASN A 133 -1.76 28.52 4.75
C ASN A 133 -3.01 28.74 5.63
N ASP A 134 -3.54 27.70 6.24
CA ASP A 134 -4.66 27.78 7.18
C ASP A 134 -4.22 28.52 8.45
N VAL A 135 -3.06 28.15 9.01
CA VAL A 135 -2.45 28.83 10.14
C VAL A 135 -2.11 30.27 9.81
N TRP A 136 -1.56 30.53 8.61
CA TRP A 136 -1.32 31.89 8.13
C TRP A 136 -2.62 32.70 8.08
N SER A 137 -3.69 32.10 7.57
CA SER A 137 -5.02 32.69 7.46
C SER A 137 -5.79 32.76 8.79
N SER A 138 -5.13 32.43 9.91
CA SER A 138 -5.68 32.47 11.26
C SER A 138 -6.91 31.58 11.44
N ILE A 139 -6.99 30.48 10.70
CA ILE A 139 -8.03 29.46 10.88
C ILE A 139 -7.78 28.72 12.21
N ALA A 140 -8.86 28.49 12.95
CA ALA A 140 -8.80 27.81 14.24
C ALA A 140 -8.32 26.35 14.11
N PRO A 141 -7.45 25.85 15.02
CA PRO A 141 -6.96 24.48 14.98
C PRO A 141 -8.04 23.39 14.89
N ASP A 142 -9.20 23.57 15.55
CA ASP A 142 -10.33 22.64 15.45
C ASP A 142 -10.83 22.46 14.02
N ARG A 143 -10.89 23.55 13.26
CA ARG A 143 -11.35 23.54 11.87
C ARG A 143 -10.34 22.85 10.96
N ILE A 144 -9.05 23.08 11.19
CA ILE A 144 -7.96 22.42 10.44
C ILE A 144 -7.97 20.91 10.72
N LEU A 145 -8.10 20.49 11.98
CA LEU A 145 -8.16 19.08 12.35
C LEU A 145 -9.43 18.38 11.84
N ALA A 146 -10.57 19.08 11.79
CA ALA A 146 -11.77 18.54 11.14
C ALA A 146 -11.56 18.31 9.63
N ALA A 147 -10.81 19.19 8.95
CA ALA A 147 -10.41 19.00 7.57
C ALA A 147 -9.46 17.80 7.42
N TYR A 148 -8.45 17.67 8.30
CA TYR A 148 -7.59 16.49 8.33
C TYR A 148 -8.39 15.19 8.49
N THR A 149 -9.35 15.14 9.43
CA THR A 149 -10.22 13.96 9.62
C THR A 149 -10.99 13.63 8.35
N LYS A 150 -11.52 14.64 7.64
CA LYS A 150 -12.21 14.43 6.35
C LYS A 150 -11.27 13.87 5.30
N LEU A 151 -10.06 14.42 5.16
CA LEU A 151 -9.07 13.93 4.20
C LEU A 151 -8.65 12.49 4.50
N VAL A 152 -8.40 12.13 5.77
CA VAL A 152 -8.13 10.74 6.17
C VAL A 152 -9.28 9.82 5.82
N GLY A 153 -10.53 10.25 6.02
CA GLY A 153 -11.71 9.50 5.59
C GLY A 153 -11.74 9.26 4.07
N GLN A 154 -11.37 10.26 3.27
CA GLN A 154 -11.28 10.13 1.81
C GLN A 154 -10.13 9.21 1.39
N MET A 155 -8.97 9.29 2.05
CA MET A 155 -7.84 8.39 1.84
C MET A 155 -8.24 6.94 2.09
N ARG A 156 -8.93 6.68 3.21
CA ARG A 156 -9.43 5.33 3.58
C ARG A 156 -10.53 4.82 2.66
N ALA A 157 -11.35 5.72 2.11
CA ALA A 157 -12.34 5.34 1.11
C ALA A 157 -11.71 4.92 -0.23
N ALA A 158 -10.56 5.49 -0.57
CA ALA A 158 -9.78 5.10 -1.76
C ALA A 158 -8.95 3.83 -1.50
N ASN A 159 -8.32 3.74 -0.33
CA ASN A 159 -7.51 2.61 0.11
C ASN A 159 -7.73 2.39 1.62
N PRO A 160 -8.47 1.35 2.05
CA PRO A 160 -8.76 1.10 3.46
C PRO A 160 -7.51 0.79 4.29
N HIS A 161 -6.38 0.48 3.63
CA HIS A 161 -5.09 0.19 4.24
C HIS A 161 -4.08 1.33 4.14
N MET A 162 -4.50 2.52 3.69
CA MET A 162 -3.62 3.68 3.51
C MET A 162 -2.73 3.90 4.72
N ARG A 163 -1.41 3.94 4.51
CA ARG A 163 -0.45 4.37 5.53
C ARG A 163 -0.32 5.89 5.47
N ILE A 164 -0.52 6.58 6.59
CA ILE A 164 -0.58 8.04 6.60
C ILE A 164 0.51 8.57 7.54
N LEU A 165 1.49 9.27 6.98
CA LEU A 165 2.48 10.02 7.73
C LEU A 165 2.08 11.51 7.72
N VAL A 166 1.80 12.08 8.87
CA VAL A 166 1.35 13.48 9.01
C VAL A 166 2.40 14.33 9.72
N ALA A 167 2.76 15.46 9.14
CA ALA A 167 3.71 16.37 9.74
C ALA A 167 3.05 17.14 10.89
N GLN A 168 3.76 17.30 12.01
CA GLN A 168 3.71 18.61 12.67
C GLN A 168 4.28 19.63 11.70
N LEU A 169 3.70 20.82 11.59
CA LEU A 169 4.21 21.84 10.67
C LEU A 169 5.61 22.29 11.10
N ILE A 170 6.45 22.65 10.13
CA ILE A 170 7.68 23.38 10.43
C ILE A 170 7.34 24.73 11.09
N PRO A 171 8.23 25.29 11.92
CA PRO A 171 8.06 26.64 12.43
C PRO A 171 7.90 27.65 11.30
N MET A 172 7.07 28.66 11.51
CA MET A 172 6.95 29.80 10.60
C MET A 172 6.94 31.12 11.39
N ASN A 173 7.69 32.11 10.93
CA ASN A 173 7.75 33.44 11.55
C ASN A 173 8.09 34.53 10.52
N PRO A 174 7.23 34.72 9.51
CA PRO A 174 7.39 35.76 8.49
C PRO A 174 7.10 37.15 9.10
N SER A 175 7.78 38.19 8.62
CA SER A 175 7.56 39.57 9.11
C SER A 175 6.14 40.09 8.85
N SER A 176 5.43 39.52 7.89
CA SER A 176 4.05 39.87 7.52
C SER A 176 2.98 39.19 8.39
N CYS A 177 3.35 38.30 9.32
CA CYS A 177 2.37 37.61 10.17
C CYS A 177 2.86 37.44 11.61
N ALA A 178 2.64 38.47 12.43
CA ALA A 178 3.07 38.50 13.83
C ALA A 178 2.49 37.35 14.70
N GLY A 179 1.29 36.86 14.38
CA GLY A 179 0.66 35.77 15.14
C GLY A 179 0.97 34.36 14.63
N CYS A 180 1.65 34.21 13.50
CA CYS A 180 1.81 32.90 12.85
C CYS A 180 2.64 31.94 13.71
N ALA A 181 3.73 32.41 14.33
CA ALA A 181 4.60 31.57 15.15
C ALA A 181 3.83 30.88 16.29
N GLN A 182 3.04 31.64 17.05
CA GLN A 182 2.24 31.08 18.13
C GLN A 182 1.13 30.16 17.62
N ARG A 183 0.48 30.50 16.51
CA ARG A 183 -0.58 29.64 15.95
C ARG A 183 -0.05 28.30 15.44
N VAL A 184 1.19 28.25 14.92
CA VAL A 184 1.81 26.96 14.59
C VAL A 184 2.04 26.14 15.87
N VAL A 185 2.52 26.74 16.96
CA VAL A 185 2.67 26.06 18.26
C VAL A 185 1.33 25.48 18.72
N ASP A 186 0.27 26.30 18.71
CA ASP A 186 -1.06 25.92 19.17
C ASP A 186 -1.66 24.79 18.31
N PHE A 187 -1.43 24.82 17.00
CA PHE A 187 -1.87 23.76 16.09
C PHE A 187 -1.05 22.47 16.29
N ASN A 188 0.28 22.55 16.28
CA ASN A 188 1.18 21.40 16.43
C ASN A 188 0.99 20.67 17.76
N ALA A 189 0.63 21.37 18.83
CA ALA A 189 0.35 20.77 20.13
C ALA A 189 -0.83 19.78 20.10
N ARG A 190 -1.73 19.91 19.11
CA ARG A 190 -2.96 19.10 19.01
C ARG A 190 -2.85 17.92 18.06
N ILE A 191 -1.90 17.95 17.12
CA ILE A 191 -1.72 16.91 16.10
C ILE A 191 -1.47 15.52 16.72
N PRO A 192 -0.63 15.35 17.76
CA PRO A 192 -0.40 14.04 18.36
C PRO A 192 -1.66 13.36 18.90
N ASP A 193 -2.51 14.13 19.60
CA ASP A 193 -3.74 13.60 20.20
C ASP A 193 -4.77 13.27 19.11
N TRP A 194 -4.90 14.15 18.12
CA TRP A 194 -5.74 13.91 16.94
C TRP A 194 -5.31 12.66 16.17
N ALA A 195 -4.02 12.50 15.89
CA ALA A 195 -3.49 11.35 15.15
C ALA A 195 -3.75 10.04 15.90
N ARG A 196 -3.49 10.00 17.21
CA ARG A 196 -3.81 8.82 18.04
C ARG A 196 -5.29 8.46 18.02
N ALA A 197 -6.17 9.46 18.08
CA ALA A 197 -7.63 9.24 18.02
C ALA A 197 -8.12 8.80 16.64
N THR A 198 -7.41 9.18 15.57
CA THR A 198 -7.81 8.90 14.18
C THR A 198 -7.19 7.59 13.65
N SER A 199 -6.05 7.18 14.19
CA SER A 199 -5.30 5.98 13.75
C SER A 199 -6.09 4.68 14.00
N THR A 200 -5.98 3.73 13.07
CA THR A 200 -6.50 2.37 13.22
C THR A 200 -5.37 1.35 13.00
N GLY A 201 -5.63 0.06 13.26
CA GLY A 201 -4.68 -1.00 12.93
C GLY A 201 -4.45 -1.13 11.42
N ASP A 202 -5.53 -1.06 10.65
CA ASP A 202 -5.49 -1.26 9.19
C ASP A 202 -4.95 -0.03 8.43
N SER A 203 -5.17 1.18 8.95
CA SER A 203 -4.73 2.44 8.35
C SER A 203 -4.15 3.36 9.43
N PRO A 204 -2.89 3.13 9.83
CA PRO A 204 -2.25 3.92 10.88
C PRO A 204 -1.97 5.35 10.43
N VAL A 205 -2.09 6.28 11.38
CA VAL A 205 -1.71 7.68 11.23
C VAL A 205 -0.52 7.97 12.15
N THR A 206 0.66 8.18 11.57
CA THR A 206 1.90 8.41 12.30
C THR A 206 2.32 9.86 12.20
N VAL A 207 2.54 10.51 13.34
CA VAL A 207 3.03 11.89 13.39
C VAL A 207 4.53 11.93 13.16
N VAL A 208 4.96 12.83 12.29
CA VAL A 208 6.36 13.16 12.03
C VAL A 208 6.64 14.58 12.52
N ASP A 209 7.51 14.69 13.51
CA ASP A 209 7.92 15.96 14.10
C ASP A 209 8.87 16.71 13.14
N GLN A 210 8.33 17.67 12.40
CA GLN A 210 9.11 18.62 11.60
C GLN A 210 9.46 19.91 12.37
N TRP A 211 9.00 20.03 13.61
CA TRP A 211 9.14 21.24 14.42
C TRP A 211 10.48 21.26 15.15
N THR A 212 10.80 20.19 15.87
CA THR A 212 11.94 20.16 16.79
C THR A 212 13.27 20.34 16.04
N GLY A 213 14.02 21.35 16.43
CA GLY A 213 15.35 21.64 15.87
C GLY A 213 15.33 22.32 14.50
N PHE A 214 14.15 22.72 14.01
CA PHE A 214 14.01 23.58 12.84
C PHE A 214 13.99 25.05 13.27
N SER A 215 14.68 25.91 12.54
CA SER A 215 14.83 27.33 12.83
C SER A 215 14.43 28.17 11.63
N THR A 216 13.42 29.01 11.78
CA THR A 216 12.98 29.91 10.70
C THR A 216 14.12 30.80 10.21
N ALA A 217 15.00 31.26 11.10
CA ALA A 217 16.09 32.16 10.75
C ALA A 217 17.18 31.52 9.87
N THR A 218 17.41 30.22 10.00
CA THR A 218 18.54 29.54 9.32
C THR A 218 18.09 28.53 8.28
N ASP A 219 16.88 28.00 8.41
CA ASP A 219 16.38 26.90 7.61
C ASP A 219 15.29 27.36 6.62
N THR A 220 14.91 28.65 6.63
CA THR A 220 14.02 29.26 5.62
C THR A 220 14.68 30.45 4.94
N TYR A 221 14.14 30.90 3.81
CA TYR A 221 14.61 32.13 3.16
C TYR A 221 13.66 33.32 3.35
N ASP A 222 12.40 33.09 3.74
CA ASP A 222 11.37 34.13 3.93
C ASP A 222 10.61 34.03 5.27
N GLY A 223 11.05 33.13 6.17
CA GLY A 223 10.35 32.84 7.42
C GLY A 223 9.27 31.77 7.31
N VAL A 224 9.06 31.17 6.12
CA VAL A 224 8.08 30.10 5.86
C VAL A 224 8.70 28.96 5.07
N HIS A 225 9.24 29.25 3.89
CA HIS A 225 9.62 28.25 2.92
C HIS A 225 11.06 27.80 3.16
N PRO A 226 11.32 26.47 3.15
CA PRO A 226 12.64 25.94 3.44
C PRO A 226 13.66 26.42 2.41
N ASN A 227 14.87 26.70 2.89
CA ASN A 227 16.06 26.74 2.04
C ASN A 227 16.70 25.35 1.99
N ALA A 228 17.86 25.19 1.35
CA ALA A 228 18.52 23.88 1.23
C ALA A 228 18.81 23.19 2.59
N ALA A 229 19.12 23.95 3.65
CA ALA A 229 19.32 23.38 4.98
C ALA A 229 17.98 22.94 5.61
N GLY A 230 16.92 23.72 5.42
CA GLY A 230 15.56 23.33 5.82
C GLY A 230 15.05 22.11 5.07
N ASP A 231 15.31 22.02 3.77
CA ASP A 231 14.96 20.86 2.96
C ASP A 231 15.62 19.58 3.47
N ASP A 232 16.91 19.65 3.81
CA ASP A 232 17.66 18.54 4.38
C ASP A 232 17.08 18.10 5.74
N ARG A 233 16.70 19.07 6.60
CA ARG A 233 16.05 18.80 7.88
C ARG A 233 14.68 18.15 7.68
N ILE A 234 13.84 18.66 6.79
CA ILE A 234 12.52 18.09 6.49
C ILE A 234 12.67 16.64 6.03
N ALA A 235 13.58 16.39 5.08
CA ALA A 235 13.89 15.06 4.61
C ALA A 235 14.45 14.15 5.73
N SER A 236 15.21 14.70 6.69
CA SER A 236 15.78 13.94 7.82
C SER A 236 14.75 13.45 8.82
N ARG A 237 13.61 14.14 8.92
CA ARG A 237 12.48 13.74 9.76
C ARG A 237 11.57 12.76 9.05
N TRP A 238 11.33 12.97 7.75
CA TRP A 238 10.53 12.05 6.94
C TRP A 238 11.20 10.70 6.75
N TYR A 239 12.49 10.68 6.45
CA TYR A 239 13.23 9.47 6.10
C TYR A 239 13.06 8.30 7.10
N PRO A 240 13.33 8.44 8.41
CA PRO A 240 13.21 7.31 9.32
C PRO A 240 11.77 6.81 9.46
N ALA A 241 10.79 7.71 9.41
CA ALA A 241 9.37 7.33 9.50
C ALA A 241 8.91 6.58 8.25
N LEU A 242 9.25 7.09 7.06
CA LEU A 242 8.88 6.46 5.80
C LEU A 242 9.67 5.17 5.54
N SER A 243 10.97 5.13 5.85
CA SER A 243 11.76 3.89 5.79
C SER A 243 11.15 2.83 6.66
N ALA A 244 10.75 3.13 7.90
CA ALA A 244 10.13 2.14 8.77
C ALA A 244 8.83 1.56 8.20
N VAL A 245 8.03 2.37 7.49
CA VAL A 245 6.83 1.87 6.78
C VAL A 245 7.21 0.99 5.60
N LEU A 246 8.23 1.37 4.83
CA LEU A 246 8.73 0.61 3.68
C LEU A 246 9.46 -0.68 4.08
N ASP A 247 10.20 -0.68 5.19
CA ASP A 247 10.88 -1.86 5.74
C ASP A 247 9.88 -2.88 6.29
N ALA A 248 8.75 -2.39 6.81
CA ALA A 248 7.61 -3.21 7.21
C ALA A 248 6.66 -3.53 6.04
N TRP A 249 6.92 -2.97 4.86
CA TRP A 249 6.14 -3.24 3.67
C TRP A 249 6.46 -4.64 3.19
N VAL A 250 5.45 -5.51 3.18
CA VAL A 250 5.58 -6.81 2.55
C VAL A 250 5.26 -6.56 1.08
N PRO A 251 6.16 -6.86 0.13
CA PRO A 251 5.79 -6.82 -1.29
C PRO A 251 4.56 -7.73 -1.49
N GLY A 252 3.41 -7.12 -1.75
CA GLY A 252 2.10 -7.78 -1.78
C GLY A 252 1.19 -7.64 -0.53
N ASP A 253 1.51 -6.81 0.46
CA ASP A 253 0.62 -6.39 1.59
C ASP A 253 1.23 -5.16 2.34
N PRO A 254 0.55 -4.00 2.58
CA PRO A 254 -0.86 -3.63 2.41
C PRO A 254 -1.08 -2.23 1.77
N GLY A 255 -1.60 -2.19 0.53
CA GLY A 255 -2.09 -0.95 -0.10
C GLY A 255 -2.46 -1.01 -1.58
N ASP A 256 -2.29 -2.15 -2.27
CA ASP A 256 -2.38 -2.24 -3.73
C ASP A 256 -3.68 -1.67 -4.33
N PRO A 257 -3.59 -0.63 -5.17
CA PRO A 257 -4.70 -0.09 -5.91
C PRO A 257 -4.85 -0.79 -7.26
N GLY A 258 -5.52 -1.94 -7.23
CA GLY A 258 -6.21 -2.50 -8.39
C GLY A 258 -5.76 -3.90 -8.79
N GLY A 259 -6.46 -4.92 -8.26
CA GLY A 259 -6.67 -6.17 -9.01
C GLY A 259 -6.65 -7.50 -8.26
N GLY A 260 -7.34 -7.67 -7.13
CA GLY A 260 -7.67 -9.01 -6.62
C GLY A 260 -8.25 -9.02 -5.21
N GLU A 261 -9.47 -9.54 -5.06
CA GLU A 261 -10.05 -9.88 -3.75
C GLU A 261 -9.07 -10.76 -2.93
N PRO A 262 -9.06 -10.66 -1.58
CA PRO A 262 -8.23 -11.53 -0.75
C PRO A 262 -8.41 -12.99 -1.17
N LEU A 263 -7.32 -13.74 -1.30
CA LEU A 263 -7.41 -15.14 -1.75
C LEU A 263 -8.10 -16.03 -0.70
N CYS A 264 -8.15 -15.60 0.56
CA CYS A 264 -8.96 -16.24 1.58
C CYS A 264 -9.48 -15.28 2.65
N GLY A 265 -10.63 -15.62 3.25
CA GLY A 265 -11.13 -15.04 4.49
C GLY A 265 -11.02 -16.04 5.65
N ALA A 266 -10.89 -15.55 6.88
CA ALA A 266 -10.92 -16.36 8.09
C ALA A 266 -12.00 -15.85 9.06
N VAL A 267 -12.75 -16.77 9.68
CA VAL A 267 -13.77 -16.44 10.68
C VAL A 267 -13.56 -17.29 11.92
N PHE A 268 -13.41 -16.64 13.08
CA PHE A 268 -13.30 -17.29 14.37
C PHE A 268 -14.69 -17.52 15.00
N ARG A 269 -14.86 -18.67 15.66
CA ARG A 269 -15.98 -18.97 16.53
C ARG A 269 -15.51 -19.76 17.75
N ALA A 270 -15.96 -19.35 18.95
CA ALA A 270 -15.86 -20.18 20.14
C ALA A 270 -16.93 -21.29 20.09
N THR A 271 -16.51 -22.55 20.23
CA THR A 271 -17.39 -23.73 20.14
C THR A 271 -17.72 -24.32 21.50
N ASN A 272 -16.83 -24.17 22.48
CA ASN A 272 -17.07 -24.57 23.87
C ASN A 272 -16.29 -23.64 24.81
N VAL A 273 -16.88 -23.28 25.95
CA VAL A 273 -16.27 -22.34 26.92
C VAL A 273 -16.40 -22.90 28.32
N TRP A 274 -15.31 -22.86 29.10
CA TRP A 274 -15.28 -23.30 30.49
C TRP A 274 -14.45 -22.33 31.34
N GLN A 275 -14.46 -22.54 32.66
CA GLN A 275 -13.68 -21.70 33.55
C GLN A 275 -12.18 -21.90 33.26
N GLY A 276 -11.49 -20.82 32.87
CA GLY A 276 -10.05 -20.81 32.58
C GLY A 276 -9.65 -21.25 31.17
N GLY A 277 -10.61 -21.47 30.26
CA GLY A 277 -10.29 -21.75 28.86
C GLY A 277 -11.48 -21.88 27.92
N TYR A 278 -11.19 -22.00 26.63
CA TYR A 278 -12.19 -22.25 25.61
C TYR A 278 -11.62 -23.07 24.45
N GLN A 279 -12.53 -23.69 23.71
CA GLN A 279 -12.27 -24.29 22.41
C GLN A 279 -12.70 -23.32 21.31
N GLY A 280 -11.76 -23.01 20.42
CA GLY A 280 -11.97 -22.17 19.25
C GLY A 280 -11.96 -23.00 17.97
N GLU A 281 -12.71 -22.54 16.98
CA GLU A 281 -12.67 -23.00 15.60
C GLU A 281 -12.48 -21.80 14.68
N VAL A 282 -11.65 -21.96 13.65
CA VAL A 282 -11.49 -20.97 12.58
C VAL A 282 -11.84 -21.62 11.26
N THR A 283 -12.75 -20.99 10.53
CA THR A 283 -13.10 -21.35 9.15
C THR A 283 -12.30 -20.47 8.19
N VAL A 284 -11.49 -21.10 7.36
CA VAL A 284 -10.75 -20.48 6.26
C VAL A 284 -11.52 -20.72 4.98
N THR A 285 -11.88 -19.68 4.23
CA THR A 285 -12.63 -19.77 2.98
C THR A 285 -11.81 -19.17 1.86
N ASN A 286 -11.64 -19.89 0.75
CA ASN A 286 -11.07 -19.29 -0.46
C ASN A 286 -12.06 -18.31 -1.06
N THR A 287 -11.72 -17.03 -1.02
CA THR A 287 -12.55 -15.92 -1.53
C THR A 287 -12.15 -15.49 -2.95
N SER A 288 -11.15 -16.13 -3.54
CA SER A 288 -10.75 -15.90 -4.93
C SER A 288 -11.50 -16.76 -5.95
N ALA A 289 -11.36 -16.38 -7.22
CA ALA A 289 -11.86 -17.14 -8.37
C ALA A 289 -10.94 -18.30 -8.81
N ALA A 290 -9.78 -18.50 -8.17
CA ALA A 290 -8.82 -19.56 -8.50
C ALA A 290 -8.63 -20.53 -7.34
N THR A 291 -8.20 -21.76 -7.61
CA THR A 291 -7.82 -22.70 -6.55
C THR A 291 -6.59 -22.17 -5.80
N VAL A 292 -6.61 -22.22 -4.48
CA VAL A 292 -5.43 -21.96 -3.63
C VAL A 292 -4.80 -23.27 -3.18
N SER A 293 -3.48 -23.29 -2.99
CA SER A 293 -2.63 -24.45 -2.67
C SER A 293 -1.89 -24.29 -1.34
N GLY A 294 -2.57 -23.69 -0.37
CA GLY A 294 -2.07 -23.48 0.99
C GLY A 294 -2.70 -22.23 1.59
N TRP A 295 -2.88 -22.25 2.90
CA TRP A 295 -3.37 -21.12 3.65
C TRP A 295 -2.62 -21.00 4.97
N THR A 296 -2.49 -19.76 5.43
CA THR A 296 -1.89 -19.40 6.70
C THR A 296 -2.80 -18.39 7.39
N VAL A 297 -3.10 -18.62 8.65
CA VAL A 297 -3.94 -17.76 9.47
C VAL A 297 -3.15 -17.21 10.65
N SER A 298 -3.15 -15.90 10.84
CA SER A 298 -2.74 -15.29 12.11
C SER A 298 -3.92 -15.30 13.07
N VAL A 299 -3.69 -15.72 14.32
CA VAL A 299 -4.69 -15.74 15.39
C VAL A 299 -4.13 -14.94 16.56
N ALA A 300 -4.83 -13.87 16.92
CA ALA A 300 -4.53 -13.05 18.09
C ALA A 300 -5.71 -13.10 19.07
N PRO A 301 -5.66 -13.96 20.10
CA PRO A 301 -6.70 -14.04 21.12
C PRO A 301 -6.76 -12.76 21.97
N ALA A 302 -7.97 -12.31 22.29
CA ALA A 302 -8.18 -11.16 23.17
C ALA A 302 -7.91 -11.50 24.66
N ASP A 303 -7.91 -10.47 25.50
CA ASP A 303 -7.93 -10.56 26.97
C ASP A 303 -6.84 -11.44 27.59
N GLY A 304 -5.66 -11.48 26.96
CA GLY A 304 -4.52 -12.25 27.47
C GLY A 304 -4.66 -13.77 27.31
N ALA A 305 -5.64 -14.24 26.52
CA ALA A 305 -5.77 -15.65 26.20
C ALA A 305 -4.57 -16.17 25.40
N ARG A 306 -4.28 -17.47 25.52
CA ARG A 306 -3.14 -18.13 24.85
C ARG A 306 -3.56 -19.46 24.29
N LEU A 307 -3.27 -19.72 23.01
CA LEU A 307 -3.47 -21.05 22.42
C LEU A 307 -2.47 -22.02 23.03
N THR A 308 -2.96 -23.19 23.43
CA THR A 308 -2.14 -24.26 24.01
C THR A 308 -2.11 -25.51 23.15
N GLN A 309 -3.10 -25.70 22.28
CA GLN A 309 -3.18 -26.82 21.37
C GLN A 309 -3.87 -26.40 20.08
N VAL A 310 -3.40 -26.90 18.94
CA VAL A 310 -4.01 -26.70 17.61
C VAL A 310 -4.13 -28.06 16.93
N TRP A 311 -5.20 -28.27 16.16
CA TRP A 311 -5.36 -29.43 15.28
C TRP A 311 -5.90 -29.00 13.92
N ASN A 312 -5.73 -29.88 12.91
CA ASN A 312 -6.00 -29.58 11.49
C ASN A 312 -5.18 -28.39 10.94
N GLY A 313 -4.06 -28.09 11.57
CA GLY A 313 -3.07 -27.09 11.17
C GLY A 313 -1.81 -27.20 12.04
N SER A 314 -0.73 -26.56 11.61
CA SER A 314 0.51 -26.46 12.38
C SER A 314 0.67 -25.03 12.89
N SER A 315 0.95 -24.87 14.19
CA SER A 315 1.03 -23.55 14.81
C SER A 315 2.46 -23.14 15.18
N ALA A 316 2.79 -21.87 14.97
CA ALA A 316 3.98 -21.22 15.51
C ALA A 316 3.56 -19.96 16.29
N THR A 317 4.05 -19.81 17.51
CA THR A 317 3.72 -18.65 18.38
C THR A 317 4.87 -17.66 18.37
N ALA A 318 4.57 -16.41 18.02
CA ALA A 318 5.51 -15.31 18.06
C ALA A 318 5.69 -14.77 19.50
N ALA A 319 6.76 -13.99 19.71
CA ALA A 319 7.11 -13.46 21.04
C ALA A 319 6.05 -12.51 21.64
N ASP A 320 5.23 -11.89 20.78
CA ASP A 320 4.12 -11.01 21.16
C ASP A 320 2.84 -11.78 21.54
N GLY A 321 2.82 -13.11 21.37
CA GLY A 321 1.67 -13.97 21.65
C GLY A 321 0.74 -14.22 20.46
N THR A 322 1.03 -13.66 19.28
CA THR A 322 0.32 -13.97 18.03
C THR A 322 0.65 -15.39 17.58
N VAL A 323 -0.36 -16.17 17.17
CA VAL A 323 -0.18 -17.55 16.73
C VAL A 323 -0.45 -17.66 15.24
N THR A 324 0.55 -18.05 14.48
CA THR A 324 0.41 -18.34 13.05
C THR A 324 0.08 -19.82 12.87
N VAL A 325 -1.04 -20.13 12.23
CA VAL A 325 -1.47 -21.49 11.91
C VAL A 325 -1.43 -21.71 10.40
N THR A 326 -0.60 -22.65 9.94
CA THR A 326 -0.57 -23.08 8.54
C THR A 326 -1.41 -24.34 8.34
N ASN A 327 -1.93 -24.51 7.13
CA ASN A 327 -2.71 -25.70 6.77
C ASN A 327 -1.98 -27.02 7.07
N ALA A 328 -2.75 -28.06 7.38
CA ALA A 328 -2.27 -29.44 7.33
C ALA A 328 -2.10 -29.88 5.87
N SER A 329 -1.35 -30.97 5.65
CA SER A 329 -1.05 -31.46 4.30
C SER A 329 -2.30 -31.84 3.49
N TRP A 330 -3.41 -32.16 4.16
CA TRP A 330 -4.66 -32.60 3.53
C TRP A 330 -5.72 -31.51 3.36
N ASN A 331 -5.57 -30.32 3.95
CA ASN A 331 -6.60 -29.27 3.91
C ASN A 331 -6.10 -27.93 3.35
N GLY A 332 -4.91 -27.90 2.73
CA GLY A 332 -4.34 -26.69 2.13
C GLY A 332 -4.93 -26.29 0.78
N THR A 333 -5.43 -27.26 0.01
CA THR A 333 -5.99 -26.98 -1.33
C THR A 333 -7.46 -26.64 -1.22
N LEU A 334 -7.86 -25.43 -1.60
CA LEU A 334 -9.25 -24.97 -1.58
C LEU A 334 -9.64 -24.44 -2.96
N ALA A 335 -10.68 -25.03 -3.56
CA ALA A 335 -11.33 -24.47 -4.75
C ALA A 335 -12.01 -23.12 -4.42
N PRO A 336 -12.35 -22.29 -5.42
CA PRO A 336 -13.12 -21.06 -5.21
C PRO A 336 -14.36 -21.29 -4.34
N GLY A 337 -14.52 -20.50 -3.27
CA GLY A 337 -15.62 -20.62 -2.30
C GLY A 337 -15.55 -21.82 -1.36
N ALA A 338 -14.57 -22.71 -1.49
CA ALA A 338 -14.38 -23.83 -0.58
C ALA A 338 -13.74 -23.38 0.73
N SER A 339 -14.00 -24.13 1.81
CA SER A 339 -13.48 -23.82 3.13
C SER A 339 -12.74 -25.01 3.76
N ALA A 340 -11.77 -24.70 4.60
CA ALA A 340 -11.18 -25.60 5.58
C ALA A 340 -11.44 -25.08 6.99
N THR A 341 -11.40 -25.97 7.98
CA THR A 341 -11.46 -25.58 9.39
C THR A 341 -10.26 -26.11 10.13
N PHE A 342 -9.79 -25.32 11.10
CA PHE A 342 -8.90 -25.78 12.14
C PHE A 342 -9.44 -25.40 13.51
N GLY A 343 -9.08 -26.17 14.52
CA GLY A 343 -9.52 -25.94 15.89
C GLY A 343 -8.35 -25.76 16.83
N PHE A 344 -8.61 -25.14 17.97
CA PHE A 344 -7.63 -24.93 19.00
C PHE A 344 -8.26 -24.93 20.40
N VAL A 345 -7.42 -25.17 21.42
CA VAL A 345 -7.73 -24.88 22.82
C VAL A 345 -6.92 -23.66 23.23
N ALA A 346 -7.56 -22.74 23.95
CA ALA A 346 -6.91 -21.60 24.56
C ALA A 346 -7.17 -21.55 26.07
N THR A 347 -6.15 -21.17 26.83
CA THR A 347 -6.27 -20.84 28.26
C THR A 347 -6.55 -19.35 28.42
N THR A 348 -7.38 -18.99 29.40
CA THR A 348 -7.76 -17.60 29.68
C THR A 348 -7.44 -17.20 31.12
N PRO A 349 -7.06 -15.94 31.38
CA PRO A 349 -7.08 -15.39 32.73
C PRO A 349 -8.48 -15.42 33.34
N THR A 350 -8.58 -15.42 34.67
CA THR A 350 -9.88 -15.41 35.39
C THR A 350 -10.70 -14.15 35.15
N THR A 351 -10.08 -13.08 34.64
CA THR A 351 -10.69 -11.79 34.31
C THR A 351 -11.11 -11.66 32.84
N ALA A 352 -10.90 -12.68 32.01
CA ALA A 352 -11.20 -12.61 30.57
C ALA A 352 -12.71 -12.56 30.32
N GLY A 353 -13.12 -11.75 29.32
CA GLY A 353 -14.50 -11.66 28.88
C GLY A 353 -14.94 -12.83 28.00
N THR A 354 -16.02 -12.63 27.23
CA THR A 354 -16.45 -13.60 26.22
C THR A 354 -15.33 -13.86 25.21
N PRO A 355 -15.00 -15.13 24.89
CA PRO A 355 -13.91 -15.44 23.96
C PRO A 355 -14.06 -14.73 22.61
N SER A 356 -13.00 -14.04 22.22
CA SER A 356 -12.85 -13.40 20.92
C SER A 356 -11.40 -13.49 20.44
N ALA A 357 -11.20 -13.45 19.12
CA ALA A 357 -9.89 -13.45 18.50
C ALA A 357 -9.94 -12.63 17.21
N SER A 358 -8.87 -11.88 16.97
CA SER A 358 -8.57 -11.33 15.64
C SER A 358 -7.97 -12.46 14.79
N VAL A 359 -8.47 -12.61 13.55
CA VAL A 359 -7.96 -13.58 12.59
C VAL A 359 -7.69 -12.94 11.23
N GLY A 360 -6.49 -13.15 10.69
CA GLY A 360 -6.11 -12.72 9.34
C GLY A 360 -5.74 -13.91 8.48
N CYS A 361 -6.14 -13.94 7.20
CA CYS A 361 -5.86 -15.07 6.30
C CYS A 361 -4.98 -14.64 5.12
N THR A 362 -3.99 -15.46 4.82
CA THR A 362 -3.20 -15.40 3.59
C THR A 362 -3.24 -16.77 2.90
N ALA A 363 -3.41 -16.79 1.59
CA ALA A 363 -3.41 -18.03 0.82
C ALA A 363 -2.51 -17.91 -0.41
N ARG A 364 -2.01 -19.05 -0.88
CA ARG A 364 -1.15 -19.13 -2.07
C ARG A 364 -1.97 -19.64 -3.24
N ALA A 365 -1.99 -18.94 -4.37
CA ALA A 365 -2.60 -19.48 -5.59
C ALA A 365 -1.97 -20.83 -5.97
N ALA A 366 -2.77 -21.79 -6.44
CA ALA A 366 -2.26 -23.03 -6.99
C ALA A 366 -1.49 -22.74 -8.29
N THR A 367 -0.22 -23.13 -8.34
CA THR A 367 0.55 -23.11 -9.59
C THR A 367 0.03 -24.22 -10.50
N SER A 368 -0.43 -23.85 -11.69
CA SER A 368 -0.86 -24.75 -12.77
C SER A 368 0.25 -25.66 -13.26
#